data_AF-A0A420I2U2-F1
#
_entry.id   AF-A0A420I2U2-F1
#
_cell.length_a   1.000
_cell.length_b   1.000
_cell.length_c   1.000
_cell.angle_alpha   90.00
_cell.angle_beta   90.00
_cell.angle_gamma   90.00
#
_symmetry.space_group_name_H-M   'P 1'
#
loop_
_entity.id
_entity.type
_entity.pdbx_description
1 polymer ?
#
loop_
_entity_poly.entity_id
_entity_poly.type
_entity_poly.pdbx_seq_one_letter_code
_entity_poly.pdbx_strand_id
1 'polypeptide(L)'
;MVAPAVPELTEEVLHESIEARTEALVTLRELGPPDLVQLIKQSSRYPAKTIGVYHHVTGVDASSSSSLAAYINTLTYKDNHQRTQKIVEGVYW
;
A
#
# COMPACT_ATOMS: atom_id res chain seq x y z
N MET A 1 15.92 -15.49 0.63
CA MET A 1 15.53 -14.29 1.38
C MET A 1 14.13 -14.52 1.92
N VAL A 2 13.94 -14.53 3.24
CA VAL A 2 12.60 -14.62 3.84
C VAL A 2 11.88 -13.33 3.47
N ALA A 3 10.82 -13.43 2.69
CA ALA A 3 9.94 -12.28 2.46
C ALA A 3 9.28 -11.96 3.80
N PRO A 4 9.54 -10.79 4.41
CA PRO A 4 8.83 -10.41 5.63
C PRO A 4 7.33 -10.39 5.33
N ALA A 5 6.54 -10.93 6.24
CA ALA A 5 5.09 -10.77 6.21
C ALA A 5 4.80 -9.27 6.37
N VAL A 6 4.31 -8.64 5.31
CA VAL A 6 3.92 -7.23 5.34
C VAL A 6 2.53 -7.18 5.99
N PRO A 7 2.36 -6.47 7.11
CA PRO A 7 1.05 -6.35 7.74
C PRO A 7 0.13 -5.55 6.81
N GLU A 8 -1.08 -6.04 6.55
CA GLU A 8 -2.07 -5.33 5.75
C GLU A 8 -3.18 -4.82 6.67
N LEU A 9 -3.32 -3.49 6.77
CA LEU A 9 -4.45 -2.87 7.46
C LEU A 9 -5.53 -2.57 6.42
N THR A 10 -6.78 -2.92 6.72
CA THR A 10 -7.93 -2.61 5.86
C THR A 10 -8.48 -1.24 6.19
N GLU A 11 -8.75 -0.44 5.17
CA GLU A 11 -9.45 0.84 5.33
C GLU A 11 -10.96 0.62 5.47
N GLU A 12 -11.61 1.45 6.30
CA GLU A 12 -13.08 1.48 6.36
C GLU A 12 -13.64 2.30 5.21
N VAL A 13 -12.99 3.43 4.89
CA VAL A 13 -13.29 4.30 3.75
C VAL A 13 -12.10 4.32 2.80
N LEU A 14 -12.35 4.13 1.50
CA LEU A 14 -11.29 4.13 0.49
C LEU A 14 -10.51 5.46 0.52
N HIS A 15 -9.18 5.40 0.62
CA HIS A 15 -8.27 6.55 0.71
C HIS A 15 -8.22 7.29 2.05
N GLU A 16 -8.87 6.76 3.09
CA GLU A 16 -8.78 7.28 4.45
C GLU A 16 -7.32 7.40 4.94
N SER A 17 -6.47 6.43 4.61
CA SER A 17 -5.05 6.44 5.02
C SER A 17 -4.27 7.60 4.40
N ILE A 18 -4.56 7.95 3.14
CA ILE A 18 -3.92 9.07 2.45
C ILE A 18 -4.38 10.41 3.04
N GLU A 19 -5.68 10.54 3.30
CA GLU A 19 -6.25 11.75 3.90
C GLU A 19 -5.68 11.97 5.31
N ALA A 20 -5.68 10.94 6.15
CA ALA A 20 -5.12 10.99 7.49
C ALA A 20 -3.62 11.33 7.48
N ARG A 21 -2.86 10.77 6.52
CA ARG A 21 -1.44 11.13 6.34
C ARG A 21 -1.29 12.60 5.96
N THR A 22 -2.11 13.08 5.03
CA THR A 22 -2.06 14.48 4.56
C THR A 22 -2.37 15.45 5.69
N GLU A 23 -3.34 15.15 6.54
CA GLU A 23 -3.65 15.94 7.74
C GLU A 23 -2.49 15.95 8.74
N ALA A 24 -1.84 14.79 8.94
CA ALA A 24 -0.70 14.66 9.84
C ALA A 24 0.53 15.46 9.41
N LEU A 25 0.74 15.70 8.10
CA LEU A 25 1.91 16.42 7.57
C LEU A 25 2.10 17.81 8.20
N VAL A 26 1.01 18.51 8.53
CA VAL A 26 1.07 19.84 9.15
C VAL A 26 1.71 19.80 10.55
N THR A 27 1.56 18.68 11.26
CA THR A 27 2.00 18.53 12.65
C THR A 27 3.41 17.96 12.78
N LEU A 28 3.91 17.27 11.76
CA LEU A 28 5.19 16.55 11.77
C LEU A 28 6.28 17.40 11.10
N ARG A 29 7.28 17.84 11.88
CA ARG A 29 8.32 18.77 11.39
C ARG A 29 9.68 18.13 11.10
N GLU A 30 9.99 17.00 11.74
CA GLU A 30 11.31 16.36 11.68
C GLU A 30 11.42 15.45 10.46
N LEU A 31 11.56 14.14 10.67
CA LEU A 31 11.62 13.15 9.59
C LEU A 31 10.29 12.94 8.88
N GLY A 32 9.23 13.63 9.29
CA GLY A 32 7.88 13.41 8.79
C GLY A 32 7.27 12.08 9.24
N PRO A 33 6.12 11.69 8.68
CA PRO A 33 5.55 10.37 8.90
C PRO A 33 6.38 9.30 8.15
N PRO A 34 6.33 8.03 8.58
CA PRO A 34 6.92 6.93 7.80
C PRO A 34 6.27 6.82 6.41
N ASP A 35 6.97 6.14 5.49
CA ASP A 35 6.45 5.92 4.15
C ASP A 35 5.17 5.09 4.22
N LEU A 36 4.16 5.51 3.48
CA LEU A 36 2.86 4.87 3.38
C LEU A 36 2.77 4.16 2.04
N VAL A 37 2.35 2.91 2.07
CA VAL A 37 1.98 2.16 0.88
C VAL A 37 0.51 1.83 0.97
N GLN A 38 -0.26 2.27 -0.01
CA GLN A 38 -1.67 1.95 -0.14
C GLN A 38 -1.86 1.08 -1.38
N LEU A 39 -2.65 0.02 -1.26
CA LEU A 39 -3.00 -0.89 -2.32
C LEU A 39 -4.52 -0.98 -2.42
N ILE A 40 -5.04 -0.88 -3.63
CA ILE A 40 -6.46 -1.04 -3.91
C ILE A 40 -6.67 -2.43 -4.48
N LYS A 41 -7.40 -3.26 -3.74
CA LYS A 41 -7.73 -4.63 -4.08
C LYS A 41 -9.16 -4.72 -4.58
N GLN A 42 -9.34 -5.14 -5.83
CA GLN A 42 -10.65 -5.36 -6.43
C GLN A 42 -11.00 -6.85 -6.40
N SER A 43 -12.24 -7.20 -6.01
CA SER A 43 -12.67 -8.60 -6.10
C SER A 43 -12.73 -9.07 -7.56
N SER A 44 -12.15 -10.23 -7.84
CA SER A 44 -12.21 -10.86 -9.16
C SER A 44 -13.65 -11.26 -9.53
N ARG A 45 -14.46 -11.62 -8.52
CA ARG A 45 -15.87 -12.04 -8.71
C ARG A 45 -16.83 -10.84 -8.76
N TYR A 46 -16.51 -9.76 -8.06
CA TYR A 46 -17.36 -8.57 -7.95
C TYR A 46 -16.53 -7.31 -8.17
N PRO A 47 -16.38 -6.84 -9.42
CA PRO A 47 -15.53 -5.70 -9.73
C PRO A 47 -15.98 -4.39 -9.07
N ALA A 48 -17.26 -4.26 -8.72
CA ALA A 48 -17.76 -3.10 -7.98
C ALA A 48 -17.33 -3.07 -6.51
N LYS A 49 -16.83 -4.20 -5.96
CA LYS A 49 -16.37 -4.29 -4.57
C LYS A 49 -14.85 -4.15 -4.53
N THR A 50 -14.43 -2.95 -4.15
CA THR A 50 -13.02 -2.58 -3.98
C THR A 50 -12.73 -2.40 -2.50
N ILE A 51 -11.55 -2.83 -2.06
CA ILE A 51 -11.08 -2.70 -0.68
C ILE A 51 -9.73 -1.98 -0.73
N GLY A 52 -9.59 -0.93 0.07
CA GLY A 52 -8.31 -0.29 0.30
C GLY A 52 -7.57 -1.01 1.42
N VAL A 53 -6.30 -1.32 1.20
CA VAL A 53 -5.41 -1.79 2.26
C VAL A 53 -4.17 -0.93 2.28
N TYR A 54 -3.58 -0.73 3.44
CA TYR A 54 -2.38 0.07 3.58
C TYR A 54 -1.42 -0.52 4.61
N HIS A 55 -0.17 -0.11 4.51
CA HIS A 55 0.87 -0.43 5.47
C HIS A 55 1.92 0.66 5.49
N HIS A 56 2.52 0.85 6.66
CA HIS A 56 3.67 1.73 6.81
C HIS A 56 4.96 0.94 6.59
N VAL A 57 5.89 1.52 5.86
CA VAL A 57 7.18 0.91 5.55
C VAL A 57 8.32 1.89 5.79
N THR A 58 9.49 1.36 6.09
CA THR A 58 10.72 2.13 6.27
C THR A 58 11.87 1.40 5.60
N GLY A 59 12.79 2.12 4.95
CA GLY A 59 13.98 1.52 4.35
C GLY A 59 13.76 0.86 2.99
N VAL A 60 12.64 1.15 2.32
CA VAL A 60 12.48 0.85 0.89
C VAL A 60 13.35 1.82 0.10
N ASP A 61 13.97 1.32 -0.97
CA ASP A 61 14.74 2.15 -1.87
C ASP A 61 13.83 3.10 -2.67
N ALA A 62 13.73 4.35 -2.21
CA ALA A 62 13.00 5.43 -2.85
C ALA A 62 13.87 6.27 -3.80
N SER A 63 15.09 5.82 -4.14
CA SER A 63 16.00 6.56 -5.04
C SER A 63 15.48 6.70 -6.47
N SER A 64 14.56 5.81 -6.88
CA SER A 64 13.97 5.82 -8.22
C SER A 64 12.54 5.30 -8.22
N SER A 65 11.72 5.80 -9.16
CA SER A 65 10.37 5.28 -9.40
C SER A 65 10.39 3.81 -9.83
N SER A 66 11.45 3.35 -10.50
CA SER A 66 11.63 1.95 -10.89
C SER A 66 11.75 1.04 -9.67
N SER A 67 12.48 1.46 -8.64
CA SER A 67 12.62 0.72 -7.38
C SER A 67 11.27 0.60 -6.66
N LEU A 68 10.49 1.68 -6.61
CA LEU A 68 9.14 1.69 -6.01
C LEU A 68 8.15 0.83 -6.80
N ALA A 69 8.16 0.92 -8.13
CA ALA A 69 7.33 0.10 -9.00
C ALA A 69 7.69 -1.39 -8.86
N ALA A 70 8.98 -1.73 -8.75
CA ALA A 70 9.42 -3.08 -8.49
C ALA A 70 8.90 -3.58 -7.13
N TYR A 71 8.97 -2.75 -6.09
CA TYR A 71 8.41 -3.07 -4.77
C TYR A 71 6.91 -3.38 -4.85
N ILE A 72 6.10 -2.51 -5.45
CA ILE A 72 4.66 -2.73 -5.65
C ILE A 72 4.41 -4.01 -6.45
N ASN A 73 5.17 -4.26 -7.52
CA ASN A 73 5.06 -5.50 -8.29
C ASN A 73 5.33 -6.73 -7.43
N THR A 74 6.31 -6.70 -6.52
CA THR A 74 6.52 -7.83 -5.61
C THR A 74 5.31 -8.10 -4.74
N LEU A 75 4.59 -7.07 -4.27
CA LEU A 75 3.36 -7.23 -3.49
C LEU A 75 2.24 -7.83 -4.34
N THR A 76 2.08 -7.36 -5.58
CA THR A 76 1.09 -7.89 -6.54
C THR A 76 1.25 -9.37 -6.81
N TYR A 77 2.48 -9.88 -6.93
CA TYR A 77 2.72 -11.29 -7.25
C TYR A 77 2.94 -12.20 -6.04
N LYS A 78 3.26 -11.65 -4.86
CA LYS A 78 3.40 -12.40 -3.61
C LYS A 78 2.08 -13.03 -3.16
N ASP A 79 0.96 -12.33 -3.34
CA ASP A 79 -0.38 -12.75 -2.89
C ASP A 79 -1.07 -13.75 -3.85
N ASN A 80 -0.31 -14.66 -4.48
CA ASN A 80 -0.89 -15.63 -5.42
C ASN A 80 -1.65 -16.79 -4.73
N HIS A 81 -1.61 -16.88 -3.40
CA HIS A 81 -2.20 -18.01 -2.67
C HIS A 81 -3.68 -17.80 -2.29
N GLN A 82 -4.24 -16.58 -2.36
CA GLN A 82 -5.65 -16.30 -2.04
C GLN A 82 -6.35 -15.50 -3.15
N ARG A 83 -6.52 -16.15 -4.30
CA ARG A 83 -6.98 -15.62 -5.59
C ARG A 83 -8.46 -15.18 -5.65
N THR A 84 -8.93 -14.36 -4.71
CA THR A 84 -10.27 -13.75 -4.75
C THR A 84 -10.25 -12.25 -5.06
N GLN A 85 -9.10 -11.60 -4.88
CA GLN A 85 -8.90 -10.17 -5.11
C GLN A 85 -7.63 -9.94 -5.91
N LYS A 86 -7.65 -8.94 -6.79
CA LYS A 86 -6.50 -8.49 -7.59
C LYS A 86 -6.13 -7.08 -7.14
N ILE A 87 -4.84 -6.79 -7.02
CA ILE A 87 -4.38 -5.40 -6.87
C ILE A 87 -4.61 -4.69 -8.21
N VAL A 88 -5.35 -3.58 -8.17
CA VAL A 88 -5.61 -2.76 -9.36
C VAL A 88 -4.84 -1.46 -9.34
N GLU A 89 -4.57 -0.93 -8.16
CA GLU A 89 -3.83 0.32 -7.98
C GLU A 89 -2.90 0.19 -6.76
N GLY A 90 -1.76 0.85 -6.83
CA GLY A 90 -0.76 0.88 -5.77
C GLY A 90 -0.11 2.25 -5.71
N VAL A 91 -0.10 2.83 -4.52
CA VAL A 91 0.39 4.18 -4.25
C VAL A 91 1.46 4.09 -3.17
N TYR A 92 2.60 4.76 -3.39
CA TYR A 92 3.72 4.86 -2.46
C TYR A 92 3.98 6.34 -2.17
N TRP A 93 4.07 6.72 -0.89
CA TRP A 93 4.15 8.11 -0.45
C TRP A 93 5.01 8.31 0.78
#